data_AF-A4T4J8-F1
#
_entry.id   AF-A4T4J8-F1
#
_cell.length_a   1.000
_cell.length_b   1.000
_cell.length_c   1.000
_cell.angle_alpha   90.00
_cell.angle_beta   90.00
_cell.angle_gamma   90.00
#
_symmetry.space_group_name_H-M   'P 1'
#
loop_
_entity.id
_entity.type
_entity.pdbx_description
1 polymer ?
#
loop_
_entity_poly.entity_id
_entity_poly.type
_entity_poly.pdbx_seq_one_letter_code
_entity_poly.pdbx_strand_id
1 'polypeptide(L)'
;MTSDMDDDVDALADELANRLHLGGRSEAILFALRASLAAAGDDSLIRRDRLLEVMNSEIWPLLQDGEPISKAERENILGLNPSTGV
;
A
#
# COMPACT_ATOMS: atom_id res chain seq x y z
N MET A 1 3.48 -28.77 -11.81
CA MET A 1 4.30 -28.10 -10.77
C MET A 1 3.45 -27.18 -9.87
N THR A 2 2.11 -27.29 -9.93
CA THR A 2 1.13 -26.51 -9.14
C THR A 2 0.47 -27.29 -8.00
N SER A 3 0.58 -28.64 -7.99
CA SER A 3 -0.08 -29.49 -6.98
C SER A 3 0.42 -29.24 -5.55
N ASP A 4 1.72 -29.02 -5.38
CA ASP A 4 2.38 -28.91 -4.07
C ASP A 4 1.93 -27.64 -3.30
N MET A 5 1.71 -26.54 -4.03
CA MET A 5 1.28 -25.27 -3.45
C MET A 5 -0.21 -25.27 -3.07
N ASP A 6 -1.04 -25.94 -3.86
CA ASP A 6 -2.46 -26.10 -3.54
C ASP A 6 -2.64 -27.00 -2.30
N ASP A 7 -1.82 -28.05 -2.17
CA ASP A 7 -1.82 -28.94 -1.00
C ASP A 7 -1.40 -28.20 0.29
N ASP A 8 -0.37 -27.34 0.22
CA ASP A 8 0.07 -26.50 1.34
C ASP A 8 -0.99 -25.46 1.75
N VAL A 9 -1.67 -24.86 0.77
CA VAL A 9 -2.75 -23.88 1.02
C VAL A 9 -3.94 -24.57 1.69
N ASP A 10 -4.30 -25.77 1.24
CA ASP A 10 -5.37 -26.56 1.84
C ASP A 10 -5.04 -26.97 3.28
N ALA A 11 -3.79 -27.42 3.53
CA ALA A 11 -3.33 -27.77 4.87
C ALA A 11 -3.38 -26.55 5.82
N LEU A 12 -2.95 -25.38 5.34
CA LEU A 12 -2.99 -24.14 6.12
C LEU A 12 -4.43 -23.68 6.37
N ALA A 13 -5.33 -23.83 5.39
CA ALA A 13 -6.74 -23.48 5.54
C ALA A 13 -7.44 -24.39 6.57
N ASP A 14 -7.11 -25.68 6.58
CA ASP A 14 -7.60 -26.63 7.57
C ASP A 14 -7.08 -26.31 8.98
N GLU A 15 -5.79 -26.00 9.13
CA GLU A 15 -5.22 -25.58 10.42
C GLU A 15 -5.94 -24.32 10.93
N LEU A 16 -6.11 -23.32 10.05
CA LEU A 16 -6.72 -22.05 10.40
C LEU A 16 -8.20 -22.20 10.77
N ALA A 17 -8.94 -23.03 10.04
CA ALA A 17 -10.33 -23.34 10.35
C ALA A 17 -10.46 -23.98 11.74
N ASN A 18 -9.58 -24.92 12.06
CA ASN A 18 -9.56 -25.57 13.38
C ASN A 18 -9.18 -24.61 14.51
N ARG A 19 -8.15 -23.77 14.31
CA ARG A 19 -7.67 -22.84 15.34
C ARG A 19 -8.65 -21.71 15.64
N LEU A 20 -9.40 -21.26 14.64
CA LEU A 20 -10.36 -20.16 14.77
C LEU A 20 -11.82 -20.62 14.84
N HIS A 21 -12.06 -21.93 14.88
CA HIS A 21 -13.40 -22.54 14.90
C HIS A 21 -14.31 -22.06 13.75
N LEU A 22 -13.75 -21.95 12.54
CA LEU A 22 -14.47 -21.53 11.35
C LEU A 22 -15.15 -22.74 10.69
N GLY A 23 -16.23 -22.49 9.94
CA GLY A 23 -17.08 -23.50 9.32
C GLY A 23 -16.44 -24.30 8.19
N GLY A 24 -15.19 -24.00 7.81
CA GLY A 24 -14.39 -24.80 6.88
C GLY A 24 -13.33 -23.98 6.13
N ARG A 25 -12.62 -24.65 5.21
CA ARG A 25 -11.49 -24.09 4.45
C ARG A 25 -11.82 -22.78 3.74
N SER A 26 -12.95 -22.72 3.03
CA SER A 26 -13.33 -21.52 2.29
C SER A 26 -13.51 -20.31 3.20
N GLU A 27 -14.05 -20.50 4.41
CA GLU A 27 -14.20 -19.44 5.40
C GLU A 27 -12.84 -19.02 5.97
N ALA A 28 -11.95 -19.99 6.22
CA ALA A 28 -10.59 -19.74 6.67
C ALA A 28 -9.76 -18.96 5.64
N ILE A 29 -9.86 -19.31 4.35
CA ILE A 29 -9.17 -18.60 3.26
C ILE A 29 -9.69 -17.16 3.15
N LEU A 30 -11.01 -16.96 3.19
CA LEU A 30 -11.61 -15.62 3.16
C LEU A 30 -11.21 -14.79 4.38
N PHE A 31 -11.13 -15.42 5.55
CA PHE A 31 -10.65 -14.77 6.77
C PHE A 31 -9.20 -14.31 6.63
N ALA A 32 -8.30 -15.19 6.17
CA ALA A 32 -6.89 -14.89 5.97
C ALA A 32 -6.69 -13.75 4.96
N LEU A 33 -7.40 -13.79 3.83
CA LEU A 33 -7.35 -12.74 2.81
C LEU A 33 -7.82 -11.37 3.36
N ARG A 34 -8.88 -11.35 4.16
CA ARG A 34 -9.36 -10.11 4.80
C ARG A 34 -8.34 -9.58 5.81
N ALA A 35 -7.74 -10.46 6.61
CA ALA A 35 -6.71 -10.08 7.56
C ALA A 35 -5.45 -9.53 6.85
N SER A 36 -5.03 -10.14 5.74
CA SER A 36 -3.90 -9.64 4.96
C SER A 36 -4.19 -8.30 4.29
N LEU A 37 -5.42 -8.09 3.80
CA LEU A 37 -5.86 -6.81 3.25
C LEU A 37 -5.89 -5.71 4.33
N ALA A 38 -6.37 -6.03 5.53
CA ALA A 38 -6.38 -5.09 6.66
C ALA A 38 -4.95 -4.71 7.08
N ALA A 39 -4.07 -5.71 7.25
CA ALA A 39 -2.66 -5.48 7.60
C ALA A 39 -1.92 -4.66 6.53
N ALA A 40 -2.15 -4.94 5.24
CA ALA A 40 -1.56 -4.16 4.15
C ALA A 40 -2.12 -2.72 4.09
N GLY A 41 -3.40 -2.54 4.44
CA GLY A 41 -4.02 -1.23 4.59
C GLY A 41 -3.39 -0.41 5.71
N ASP A 42 -3.18 -1.04 6.87
CA ASP A 42 -2.53 -0.42 8.03
C ASP A 42 -1.06 -0.06 7.73
N ASP A 43 -0.31 -0.95 7.08
CA ASP A 43 1.07 -0.66 6.63
C ASP A 43 1.12 0.51 5.63
N SER A 44 0.14 0.62 4.74
CA SER A 44 0.02 1.73 3.79
C SER A 44 -0.25 3.05 4.51
N LEU A 45 -1.13 3.05 5.52
CA LEU A 45 -1.41 4.23 6.36
C LEU A 45 -0.17 4.63 7.18
N ILE A 46 0.50 3.67 7.83
CA ILE A 46 1.73 3.92 8.58
C ILE A 46 2.83 4.49 7.69
N ARG A 47 2.99 3.93 6.47
CA ARG A 47 3.99 4.43 5.51
C ARG A 47 3.66 5.85 5.06
N ARG A 48 2.39 6.17 4.80
CA ARG A 48 1.95 7.52 4.45
C ARG A 48 2.24 8.50 5.58
N ASP A 49 1.88 8.16 6.81
CA ASP A 49 2.05 9.07 7.94
C ASP A 49 3.53 9.31 8.24
N ARG A 50 4.36 8.27 8.12
CA ARG A 50 5.83 8.40 8.21
C ARG A 50 6.42 9.27 7.10
N LEU A 51 5.90 9.15 5.87
CA LEU A 51 6.33 10.01 4.77
C LEU A 51 5.95 11.48 5.03
N LEU A 52 4.72 11.73 5.49
CA LEU A 52 4.26 13.08 5.82
C LEU A 52 5.07 13.68 6.97
N GLU A 53 5.44 12.89 7.97
CA GLU A 53 6.32 13.31 9.06
C GLU A 53 7.68 13.78 8.51
N VAL A 54 8.35 12.96 7.68
CA VAL A 54 9.64 13.31 7.05
C VAL A 54 9.50 14.55 6.16
N MET A 55 8.43 14.63 5.36
CA MET A 55 8.17 15.82 4.55
C MET A 55 8.08 17.07 5.42
N ASN A 56 7.42 16.98 6.58
CA ASN A 56 7.19 18.11 7.47
C ASN A 56 8.38 18.52 8.33
N SER A 57 9.12 17.56 8.87
CA SER A 57 10.23 17.83 9.78
C SER A 57 11.56 18.06 9.06
N GLU A 58 11.77 17.42 7.92
CA GLU A 58 13.09 17.36 7.27
C GLU A 58 13.10 18.06 5.90
N ILE A 59 12.04 17.95 5.10
CA ILE A 59 12.06 18.44 3.70
C ILE A 59 11.48 19.86 3.59
N TRP A 60 10.25 20.10 4.03
CA TRP A 60 9.58 21.40 3.91
C TRP A 60 10.32 22.56 4.58
N PRO A 61 10.97 22.40 5.76
CA PRO A 61 11.76 23.48 6.35
C PRO A 61 12.98 23.90 5.52
N LEU A 62 13.45 23.03 4.61
CA LEU A 62 14.55 23.34 3.68
C LEU A 62 14.06 24.05 2.42
N LEU A 63 12.75 24.03 2.13
CA LEU A 63 12.14 24.81 1.07
C LEU A 63 11.99 26.24 1.59
N GLN A 64 13.08 27.01 1.48
CA GLN A 64 13.19 28.38 2.00
C GLN A 64 12.17 29.35 1.40
N ASP A 65 11.65 29.04 0.21
CA ASP A 65 10.58 29.79 -0.45
C ASP A 65 9.35 28.88 -0.58
N GLY A 66 8.39 29.06 0.31
CA GLY A 66 7.04 28.49 0.17
C GLY A 66 6.22 29.16 -0.94
N GLU A 67 6.87 29.86 -1.88
CA GLU A 67 6.18 30.48 -3.00
C GLU A 67 5.64 29.38 -3.92
N PRO A 68 4.32 29.30 -4.12
CA PRO A 68 3.77 28.31 -5.04
C PRO A 68 4.32 28.56 -6.45
N ILE A 69 5.00 27.56 -7.04
CA ILE A 69 5.45 27.68 -8.43
C ILE A 69 4.23 27.76 -9.36
N SER A 70 4.31 28.62 -10.37
CA SER A 70 3.26 28.73 -11.37
C SER A 70 3.14 27.45 -12.21
N LYS A 71 1.98 27.26 -12.86
CA LYS A 71 1.76 26.13 -13.77
C LYS A 71 2.85 26.07 -14.87
N ALA A 72 3.22 27.23 -15.42
CA ALA A 72 4.24 27.33 -16.48
C ALA A 72 5.63 26.94 -15.98
N GLU A 73 6.01 27.35 -14.77
CA GLU A 73 7.28 26.96 -14.15
C GLU A 73 7.33 25.46 -13.87
N ARG A 74 6.24 24.89 -13.36
CA ARG A 74 6.12 23.44 -13.14
C ARG A 74 6.28 22.66 -14.44
N GLU A 75 5.61 23.10 -15.51
CA GLU A 75 5.69 22.44 -16.82
C GLU A 75 7.10 22.52 -17.40
N ASN A 76 7.77 23.68 -17.25
CA ASN A 76 9.16 23.85 -17.66
C ASN A 76 10.14 22.97 -16.86
N ILE A 77 10.00 22.90 -15.53
CA ILE A 77 10.84 22.06 -14.65
C ILE A 77 10.69 20.58 -15.00
N LEU A 78 9.46 20.14 -15.27
CA LEU A 78 9.16 18.74 -15.58
C LEU A 78 9.42 18.37 -17.05
N GLY A 79 9.79 19.33 -17.90
CA GLY A 79 9.97 19.12 -19.34
C GLY A 79 8.67 18.81 -20.09
N LEU A 80 7.51 19.16 -19.52
CA LEU A 80 6.20 18.92 -20.12
C LEU A 80 5.90 20.00 -21.15
N ASN A 81 5.33 19.61 -22.29
CA ASN A 81 4.87 20.58 -23.27
C ASN A 81 3.60 21.30 -22.73
N PRO A 82 3.58 22.64 -22.63
CA PRO A 82 2.45 23.41 -22.08
C PRO A 82 1.13 23.19 -22.82
N SER A 83 1.21 22.75 -24.07
CA SER A 83 0.07 22.52 -24.97
C SER A 83 -0.57 21.15 -24.78
N THR A 84 0.19 20.16 -24.29
CA THR A 84 -0.22 18.75 -24.25
C THR A 84 -0.13 18.12 -22.86
N GLY A 85 0.58 18.74 -21.91
CA GLY A 85 0.78 18.22 -20.56
C GLY A 85 1.54 16.89 -20.50
N VAL A 86 2.22 16.53 -21.61
CA VAL A 86 3.08 15.34 -21.80
C VAL A 86 4.41 15.82 -22.34
#